data_AF-A0A7S0HPA6-F1
#
_entry.id   AF-A0A7S0HPA6-F1
#
_cell.length_a   1.000
_cell.length_b   1.000
_cell.length_c   1.000
_cell.angle_alpha   90.00
_cell.angle_beta   90.00
_cell.angle_gamma   90.00
#
_symmetry.space_group_name_H-M   'P 1'
#
loop_
_entity.id
_entity.type
_entity.pdbx_description
1 polymer ?
#
loop_
_entity_poly.entity_id
_entity_poly.type
_entity_poly.pdbx_seq_one_letter_code
_entity_poly.pdbx_strand_id
1 'polypeptide(L)'
;DEDQDEDEDEEEDEEDEEPNVFTIYTIPNGRNSGRPTVLRAGDKQELDKWLEGIEKGQKIAERIELAKGDVGLLARERRLARELYDSFSFQVAIGLVILLSYVASLANAQLLPENGSPVDQNFRVIEIVVTVIFALELALNL
;
A
#
# COMPACT_ATOMS: atom_id res chain seq x y z
N ASP A 1 -18.58 53.28 30.03
CA ASP A 1 -19.29 52.10 29.52
C ASP A 1 -19.42 52.23 28.02
N GLU A 2 -18.60 51.61 27.18
CA GLU A 2 -17.45 50.72 27.35
C GLU A 2 -16.76 50.75 25.98
N ASP A 3 -15.45 50.97 26.00
CA ASP A 3 -14.57 50.86 24.85
C ASP A 3 -14.57 49.41 24.34
N GLN A 4 -14.68 49.22 23.03
CA GLN A 4 -14.35 47.97 22.35
C GLN A 4 -13.97 48.34 20.91
N ASP A 5 -12.78 48.92 20.79
CA ASP A 5 -11.99 48.84 19.58
C ASP A 5 -11.54 47.37 19.49
N GLU A 6 -12.25 46.59 18.67
CA GLU A 6 -11.85 45.24 18.31
C GLU A 6 -10.66 45.38 17.35
N ASP A 7 -9.46 45.24 17.91
CA ASP A 7 -8.24 44.99 17.16
C ASP A 7 -8.42 43.65 16.42
N GLU A 8 -8.82 43.72 15.15
CA GLU A 8 -8.72 42.60 14.21
C GLU A 8 -7.22 42.37 13.94
N ASP A 9 -6.61 41.54 14.77
CA ASP A 9 -5.31 40.93 14.50
C ASP A 9 -5.44 40.13 13.18
N GLU A 10 -5.04 40.76 12.07
CA GLU A 10 -4.77 40.08 10.80
C GLU A 10 -3.63 39.09 11.06
N GLU A 11 -3.98 37.83 11.39
CA GLU A 11 -3.06 36.71 11.29
C GLU A 11 -2.65 36.58 9.81
N GLU A 12 -1.55 37.25 9.43
CA GLU A 12 -0.83 36.93 8.21
C GLU A 12 -0.46 35.45 8.30
N ASP A 13 -1.21 34.61 7.58
CA ASP A 13 -0.84 33.23 7.28
C ASP A 13 0.56 33.27 6.65
N GLU A 14 1.61 33.13 7.46
CA GLU A 14 2.95 32.79 7.01
C GLU A 14 2.79 31.46 6.26
N GLU A 15 2.65 31.53 4.92
CA GLU A 15 2.76 30.37 4.05
C GLU A 15 4.11 29.73 4.36
N ASP A 16 4.11 28.71 5.21
CA ASP A 16 5.27 27.93 5.59
C ASP A 16 5.97 27.46 4.30
N GLU A 17 6.98 28.20 3.87
CA GLU A 17 7.78 27.83 2.70
C GLU A 17 8.34 26.45 2.98
N GLU A 18 7.83 25.43 2.28
CA GLU A 18 8.29 24.06 2.44
C GLU A 18 9.82 24.04 2.35
N PRO A 19 10.53 23.55 3.38
CA PRO A 19 11.98 23.63 3.40
C PRO A 19 12.54 22.84 2.22
N ASN A 20 13.48 23.44 1.47
CA ASN A 20 14.16 22.82 0.32
C ASN A 20 15.09 21.66 0.75
N VAL A 21 14.51 20.63 1.34
CA VAL A 21 15.20 19.57 2.09
C VAL A 21 14.57 18.24 1.73
N PHE A 22 15.41 17.23 1.52
CA PHE A 22 14.97 15.85 1.42
C PHE A 22 15.84 14.97 2.30
N THR A 23 15.25 13.87 2.79
CA THR A 23 15.94 12.95 3.70
C THR A 23 16.09 11.59 3.03
N ILE A 24 17.33 11.09 3.01
CA ILE A 24 17.64 9.74 2.56
C ILE A 24 17.54 8.82 3.76
N TYR A 25 16.57 7.92 3.71
CA TYR A 25 16.40 6.86 4.70
C TYR A 25 17.01 5.55 4.22
N THR A 26 17.60 4.80 5.14
CA THR A 26 17.93 3.39 4.92
C THR A 26 16.74 2.53 5.28
N ILE A 27 16.35 1.63 4.38
CA ILE A 27 15.26 0.67 4.64
C ILE A 27 15.83 -0.66 5.17
N PRO A 28 15.08 -1.39 6.00
CA PRO A 28 15.43 -2.77 6.36
C PRO A 28 15.64 -3.62 5.10
N ASN A 29 16.73 -4.38 5.07
CA ASN A 29 17.17 -5.18 3.91
C ASN A 29 17.55 -4.38 2.65
N GLY A 30 17.75 -3.07 2.75
CA GLY A 30 18.33 -2.27 1.68
C GLY A 30 19.82 -2.53 1.49
N ARG A 31 20.34 -2.29 0.28
CA ARG A 31 21.80 -2.34 0.01
C ARG A 31 22.59 -1.27 0.79
N ASN A 32 21.95 -0.15 1.11
CA ASN A 32 22.56 0.92 1.88
C ASN A 32 22.37 0.69 3.39
N SER A 33 23.48 0.76 4.12
CA SER A 33 23.53 0.79 5.57
C SER A 33 24.05 2.16 6.02
N GLY A 34 23.52 2.68 7.13
CA GLY A 34 23.93 4.00 7.63
C GLY A 34 22.84 4.72 8.40
N ARG A 35 23.16 5.97 8.79
CA ARG A 35 22.19 6.88 9.43
C ARG A 35 21.38 7.60 8.36
N PRO A 36 20.11 7.94 8.64
CA PRO A 36 19.36 8.87 7.79
C PRO A 36 20.18 10.14 7.56
N THR A 37 20.25 10.57 6.31
CA THR A 37 21.01 11.76 5.90
C THR A 37 20.05 12.79 5.35
N VAL A 38 20.03 13.96 5.98
CA VAL A 38 19.22 15.10 5.55
C VAL A 38 20.08 15.95 4.62
N LEU A 39 19.57 16.24 3.44
CA LEU A 39 20.23 17.05 2.42
C LEU A 39 19.37 18.28 2.14
N ARG A 40 20.00 19.46 2.16
CA ARG A 40 19.37 20.74 1.87
C ARG A 40 19.88 21.27 0.53
N ALA A 41 18.96 21.59 -0.37
CA ALA A 41 19.26 22.27 -1.63
C ALA A 41 19.34 23.79 -1.40
N GLY A 42 20.04 24.49 -2.30
CA GLY A 42 20.15 25.95 -2.27
C GLY A 42 18.81 26.62 -2.60
N ASP A 43 18.07 26.06 -3.56
CA ASP A 43 16.76 26.53 -3.99
C ASP A 43 15.84 25.36 -4.40
N LYS A 44 14.56 25.67 -4.67
CA LYS A 44 13.54 24.68 -5.06
C LYS A 44 13.84 24.03 -6.42
N GLN A 45 14.43 24.78 -7.37
CA GLN A 45 14.76 24.24 -8.69
C GLN A 45 15.89 23.22 -8.61
N GLU A 46 16.87 23.46 -7.74
CA GLU A 46 17.95 22.53 -7.46
C GLU A 46 17.42 21.27 -6.78
N LEU A 47 16.52 21.41 -5.81
CA LEU A 47 15.83 20.27 -5.18
C LEU A 47 15.11 19.41 -6.22
N ASP A 48 14.28 20.03 -7.06
CA ASP A 48 13.52 19.33 -8.11
C ASP A 48 14.46 18.61 -9.09
N LYS A 49 15.57 19.25 -9.46
CA LYS A 49 16.58 18.65 -10.34
C LYS A 49 17.27 17.44 -9.70
N TRP A 50 17.53 17.48 -8.39
CA TRP A 50 18.12 16.35 -7.68
C TRP A 50 17.13 15.20 -7.56
N LEU A 51 15.87 15.48 -7.21
CA LEU A 51 14.80 14.49 -7.16
C LEU A 51 14.60 13.82 -8.52
N GLU A 52 14.51 14.60 -9.60
CA GLU A 52 14.37 14.07 -10.96
C GLU A 52 15.58 13.22 -11.37
N GLY A 53 16.79 13.62 -10.94
CA GLY A 53 18.02 12.85 -11.14
C GLY A 53 18.00 11.50 -10.43
N ILE A 54 17.54 11.48 -9.18
CA ILE A 54 17.39 10.25 -8.38
C ILE A 54 16.35 9.32 -9.01
N GLU A 55 15.18 9.85 -9.41
CA GLU A 55 14.14 9.06 -10.08
C GLU A 55 14.62 8.46 -11.41
N LYS A 56 15.34 9.24 -12.23
CA LYS A 56 15.94 8.76 -13.48
C LYS A 56 16.96 7.65 -13.19
N GLY A 57 17.81 7.84 -12.19
CA GLY A 57 18.78 6.85 -11.73
C GLY A 57 18.10 5.55 -11.29
N GLN A 58 17.01 5.64 -10.53
CA GLN A 58 16.21 4.49 -10.10
C GLN A 58 15.63 3.72 -11.30
N LYS A 59 15.01 4.41 -12.27
CA LYS A 59 14.44 3.78 -13.47
C LYS A 59 15.51 3.08 -14.32
N ILE A 60 16.72 3.63 -14.39
CA ILE A 60 17.84 3.02 -15.12
C ILE A 60 18.36 1.80 -14.37
N ALA A 61 18.56 1.91 -13.06
CA ALA A 61 19.02 0.81 -12.21
C ALA A 61 18.05 -0.38 -12.27
N GLU A 62 16.74 -0.11 -12.21
CA GLU A 62 15.69 -1.11 -12.35
C GLU A 62 15.75 -1.81 -13.71
N ARG A 63 15.93 -1.07 -14.81
CA ARG A 63 16.10 -1.68 -16.15
C ARG A 63 17.36 -2.55 -16.23
N ILE A 64 18.46 -2.11 -15.63
CA ILE A 64 19.71 -2.88 -15.61
C ILE A 64 19.53 -4.16 -14.78
N GLU A 65 18.83 -4.08 -13.65
CA GLU A 65 18.53 -5.23 -12.80
C GLU A 65 17.62 -6.23 -13.53
N LEU A 66 16.59 -5.75 -14.22
CA LEU A 66 15.75 -6.56 -15.10
C LEU A 66 16.56 -7.21 -16.24
N ALA A 67 17.51 -6.47 -16.82
CA ALA A 67 18.36 -6.97 -17.91
C ALA A 67 19.43 -7.96 -17.44
N LYS A 68 19.82 -7.94 -16.17
CA LYS A 68 20.83 -8.85 -15.60
C LYS A 68 20.33 -10.28 -15.40
N GLY A 69 19.03 -10.55 -15.55
CA GLY A 69 18.49 -11.91 -15.62
C GLY A 69 18.61 -12.79 -14.37
N ASP A 70 19.31 -12.32 -13.33
CA ASP A 70 19.57 -13.04 -12.07
C ASP A 70 18.41 -12.99 -11.07
N VAL A 71 17.34 -12.27 -11.37
CA VAL A 71 16.05 -12.48 -10.72
C VAL A 71 15.44 -13.76 -11.29
N GLY A 72 15.83 -14.90 -10.72
CA GLY A 72 15.26 -16.21 -11.04
C GLY A 72 13.73 -16.13 -11.11
N LEU A 73 13.09 -16.95 -11.95
CA LEU A 73 11.66 -16.87 -12.27
C LEU A 73 10.74 -16.55 -11.07
N LEU A 74 11.07 -17.10 -9.89
CA LEU A 74 10.43 -16.85 -8.60
C LEU A 74 10.42 -15.37 -8.16
N ALA A 75 11.51 -14.63 -8.38
CA ALA A 75 11.59 -13.21 -8.03
C ALA A 75 10.71 -12.35 -8.95
N ARG A 76 10.55 -12.75 -10.21
CA ARG A 76 9.64 -12.07 -11.14
C ARG A 76 8.18 -12.36 -10.81
N GLU A 77 7.86 -13.60 -10.46
CA GLU A 77 6.53 -13.99 -10.00
C GLU A 77 6.16 -13.30 -8.67
N ARG A 78 7.08 -13.26 -7.70
CA ARG A 78 6.90 -12.53 -6.43
C ARG A 78 6.67 -11.05 -6.63
N ARG A 79 7.38 -10.43 -7.58
CA ARG A 79 7.18 -9.02 -7.90
C ARG A 79 5.79 -8.75 -8.49
N LEU A 80 5.35 -9.57 -9.43
CA LEU A 80 4.00 -9.45 -10.01
C LEU A 80 2.91 -9.72 -8.97
N ALA A 81 3.10 -10.73 -8.11
CA ALA A 81 2.19 -11.02 -7.01
C ALA A 81 2.09 -9.83 -6.04
N ARG A 82 3.22 -9.20 -5.71
CA ARG A 82 3.26 -8.01 -4.87
C ARG A 82 2.59 -6.79 -5.52
N GLU A 83 2.86 -6.53 -6.79
CA GLU A 83 2.21 -5.45 -7.55
C GLU A 83 0.69 -5.67 -7.64
N LEU A 84 0.23 -6.91 -7.79
CA LEU A 84 -1.19 -7.27 -7.76
C LEU A 84 -1.79 -7.07 -6.37
N TYR A 85 -1.10 -7.52 -5.31
CA TYR A 85 -1.56 -7.43 -3.92
C TYR A 85 -1.65 -5.98 -3.42
N ASP A 86 -0.69 -5.15 -3.80
CA ASP A 86 -0.66 -3.72 -3.46
C ASP A 86 -1.67 -2.91 -4.29
N SER A 87 -2.29 -3.50 -5.32
CA SER A 87 -3.29 -2.81 -6.13
C SER A 87 -4.59 -2.59 -5.34
N PHE A 88 -5.11 -1.36 -5.41
CA PHE A 88 -6.35 -0.98 -4.74
C PHE A 88 -7.53 -1.89 -5.12
N SER A 89 -7.66 -2.24 -6.40
CA SER A 89 -8.71 -3.13 -6.89
C SER A 89 -8.65 -4.51 -6.25
N PHE A 90 -7.45 -5.06 -6.02
CA PHE A 90 -7.28 -6.36 -5.37
C PHE A 90 -7.63 -6.29 -3.88
N GLN A 91 -7.20 -5.24 -3.18
CA GLN A 91 -7.55 -5.01 -1.78
C GLN A 91 -9.07 -4.91 -1.57
N VAL A 92 -9.76 -4.17 -2.45
CA VAL A 92 -11.23 -4.07 -2.43
C VAL A 92 -11.87 -5.44 -2.72
N ALA A 93 -11.37 -6.18 -3.71
CA ALA A 93 -11.90 -7.50 -4.05
C ALA A 93 -11.77 -8.48 -2.87
N ILE A 94 -10.62 -8.55 -2.22
CA ILE A 94 -10.41 -9.38 -1.02
C ILE A 94 -11.32 -8.91 0.12
N GLY A 95 -11.44 -7.60 0.35
CA GLY A 95 -12.37 -7.05 1.33
C GLY A 95 -13.82 -7.47 1.10
N LEU A 96 -14.28 -7.50 -0.16
CA LEU A 96 -15.60 -7.99 -0.52
C LEU A 96 -15.76 -9.49 -0.29
N VAL A 97 -14.72 -10.30 -0.56
CA VAL A 97 -14.73 -11.74 -0.27
C VAL A 97 -14.86 -12.00 1.23
N ILE A 98 -14.12 -11.26 2.07
CA ILE A 98 -14.23 -11.32 3.54
C ILE A 98 -15.65 -10.98 3.97
N LEU A 99 -16.21 -9.89 3.45
CA LEU A 99 -17.56 -9.45 3.79
C LEU A 99 -18.62 -10.49 3.40
N LEU A 100 -18.53 -11.03 2.19
CA LEU A 100 -19.44 -12.08 1.71
C LEU A 100 -19.33 -13.34 2.56
N SER A 101 -18.12 -13.72 2.96
CA SER A 101 -17.91 -14.84 3.88
C SER A 101 -18.59 -14.59 5.23
N TYR A 102 -18.45 -13.39 5.79
CA TYR A 102 -19.09 -13.04 7.06
C TYR A 102 -20.62 -13.09 6.95
N VAL A 103 -21.18 -12.52 5.88
CA VAL A 103 -22.63 -12.55 5.61
C VAL A 103 -23.13 -13.98 5.44
N ALA A 104 -22.39 -14.84 4.73
CA ALA A 104 -22.72 -16.24 4.56
C ALA A 104 -22.72 -16.99 5.90
N SER A 105 -21.72 -16.77 6.76
CA SER A 105 -21.67 -17.36 8.10
C SER A 105 -22.82 -16.88 8.99
N LEU A 106 -23.17 -15.58 8.93
CA LEU A 106 -24.31 -15.04 9.66
C LEU A 106 -25.63 -15.64 9.18
N ALA A 107 -25.83 -15.77 7.86
CA ALA A 107 -27.01 -16.36 7.27
C ALA A 107 -27.14 -17.85 7.64
N ASN A 108 -26.03 -18.60 7.61
CA ASN A 108 -26.01 -20.01 8.03
C ASN A 108 -26.42 -20.16 9.50
N ALA A 109 -25.91 -19.29 10.38
CA ALA A 109 -26.25 -19.29 11.80
C ALA A 109 -27.71 -18.92 12.08
N GLN A 110 -28.32 -18.06 11.26
CA GLN A 110 -29.73 -17.67 11.41
C GLN A 110 -30.70 -18.69 10.80
N LEU A 111 -30.37 -19.22 9.63
CA LEU A 111 -31.24 -20.14 8.89
C LEU A 111 -31.21 -21.56 9.46
N LEU A 112 -30.13 -21.96 10.15
CA LEU A 112 -29.97 -23.29 10.75
C LEU A 112 -30.42 -24.40 9.78
N PRO A 113 -29.87 -24.44 8.55
CA PRO A 113 -30.34 -25.37 7.54
C PRO A 113 -30.16 -26.82 8.01
N GLU A 114 -31.12 -27.67 7.66
CA GLU A 114 -31.03 -29.09 7.98
C GLU A 114 -29.78 -29.71 7.33
N ASN A 115 -29.09 -30.57 8.07
CA ASN A 115 -27.89 -31.24 7.59
C ASN A 115 -28.18 -32.02 6.31
N GLY A 116 -27.38 -31.78 5.27
CA GLY A 116 -27.54 -32.42 3.97
C GLY A 116 -28.62 -31.79 3.08
N SER A 117 -29.32 -30.77 3.55
CA SER A 117 -30.21 -29.98 2.70
C SER A 117 -29.42 -29.25 1.59
N PRO A 118 -30.06 -28.89 0.46
CA PRO A 118 -29.40 -28.12 -0.59
C PRO A 118 -28.82 -26.79 -0.09
N VAL A 119 -29.44 -26.19 0.93
CA VAL A 119 -29.00 -24.93 1.53
C VAL A 119 -27.72 -25.14 2.35
N ASP A 120 -27.63 -26.19 3.17
CA ASP A 120 -26.41 -26.57 3.90
C ASP A 120 -25.26 -26.85 2.92
N GLN A 121 -25.53 -27.57 1.81
CA GLN A 121 -24.52 -27.82 0.78
C GLN A 121 -24.00 -26.52 0.15
N ASN A 122 -24.88 -25.56 -0.15
CA ASN A 122 -24.48 -24.27 -0.70
C ASN A 122 -23.58 -23.48 0.26
N PHE A 123 -23.91 -23.43 1.56
CA PHE A 123 -23.06 -22.77 2.55
C PHE A 123 -21.68 -23.39 2.65
N ARG A 124 -21.59 -24.73 2.64
CA ARG A 124 -20.30 -25.45 2.63
C ARG A 124 -19.48 -25.15 1.38
N VAL A 125 -20.12 -25.07 0.22
CA VAL A 125 -19.42 -24.71 -1.03
C VAL A 125 -18.86 -23.29 -0.93
N ILE A 126 -19.64 -22.34 -0.42
CA ILE A 126 -19.17 -20.96 -0.22
C ILE A 126 -17.96 -20.92 0.73
N GLU A 127 -18.04 -21.61 1.87
CA GLU A 127 -16.92 -21.69 2.83
C GLU A 127 -15.66 -22.30 2.21
N ILE A 128 -15.79 -23.38 1.44
CA ILE A 128 -14.65 -24.01 0.76
C ILE A 128 -14.03 -23.06 -0.25
N VAL A 129 -14.85 -22.39 -1.08
CA VAL A 129 -14.38 -21.45 -2.09
C VAL A 129 -13.60 -20.30 -1.45
N VAL A 130 -14.17 -19.69 -0.40
CA VAL A 130 -13.52 -18.61 0.34
C VAL A 130 -12.22 -19.09 0.99
N THR A 131 -12.23 -20.27 1.61
CA THR A 131 -11.03 -20.85 2.24
C THR A 131 -9.92 -21.10 1.23
N VAL A 132 -10.25 -21.62 0.04
CA VAL A 132 -9.28 -21.81 -1.05
C VAL A 132 -8.72 -20.48 -1.53
N ILE A 133 -9.55 -19.43 -1.65
CA ILE A 133 -9.08 -18.09 -2.02
C ILE A 133 -8.07 -17.56 -1.00
N PHE A 134 -8.37 -17.63 0.30
CA PHE A 134 -7.42 -17.20 1.34
C PHE A 134 -6.17 -18.07 1.40
N ALA A 135 -6.28 -19.38 1.17
CA ALA A 135 -5.12 -20.26 1.12
C ALA A 135 -4.17 -19.91 -0.04
N LEU A 136 -4.73 -19.58 -1.22
CA LEU A 136 -3.94 -19.12 -2.36
C LEU A 136 -3.32 -17.75 -2.10
N GLU A 137 -4.08 -16.82 -1.52
CA GLU A 137 -3.59 -15.49 -1.13
C GLU A 137 -2.41 -15.61 -0.14
N LEU A 138 -2.55 -16.44 0.90
CA LEU A 138 -1.48 -16.72 1.85
C LEU A 138 -0.26 -17.36 1.18
N ALA A 139 -0.46 -18.30 0.24
CA ALA A 139 0.63 -18.94 -0.49
C ALA A 139 1.40 -17.97 -1.41
N LEU A 140 0.71 -16.96 -1.97
CA LEU A 140 1.33 -15.90 -2.76
C LEU A 140 2.05 -14.85 -1.89
N ASN A 141 1.59 -14.67 -0.65
CA ASN A 141 2.19 -13.75 0.32
C ASN A 141 3.49 -14.30 0.97
N LEU A 142 3.73 -15.62 0.93
CA LEU A 142 4.89 -16.32 1.52
C LEU A 142 6.15 -16.39 0.61
#